data_AF-A0A368W6J8-F1
#
_entry.id   AF-A0A368W6J8-F1
#
_cell.length_a   1.000
_cell.length_b   1.000
_cell.length_c   1.000
_cell.angle_alpha   90.00
_cell.angle_beta   90.00
_cell.angle_gamma   90.00
#
_symmetry.space_group_name_H-M   'P 1'
#
loop_
_entity.id
_entity.type
_entity.pdbx_description
1 polymer ?
#
loop_
_entity_poly.entity_id
_entity_poly.type
_entity_poly.pdbx_seq_one_letter_code
_entity_poly.pdbx_strand_id
1 'polypeptide(L)'
;MRKVVSIMLFMSVFFTMFAAVGQAAEVVPKLYLNGQLLKSDVNPQIIDQFTVVPVRTISEGLGYQIEWDNATKTVTVNNGTDVIQLILNDSVAKVNDQLVQMDTAASIVKGTTLVPLRFIGEQFGLKFEWKATEKEVHMFEEPEEPAGWITQVSFDGVSSLTVNYDGVVKANKPIYLDNPKRIVFDFPDTTYSANLSSQFLNGQVETPVTENPLLQTYRYSLFTNAPSVARLVLLVSEDTGFVMTENVGEIRLDLMPTSEIPVDPDAPVEEPEQVTPPVTEPADDGIFEIVIDAGHGGKDPGATSVLKTTEKQFNLSVALKIKALLDKEKKLKGHLTRSDDTFIELADRAKFANALKADLFISIHSNAIDKTSVSGTETYYSRADSKPFADIIHKHMLVGTGLKDRSVRQANYKVLRETTMPAVLLEAGYLTNATDAKALVSEAVQNRIASEVVAGIKEYLKIK
;
A
#
# COMPACT_ATOMS: atom_id res chain seq x y z
N MET A 1 78.45 33.66 31.51
CA MET A 1 77.31 33.52 30.57
C MET A 1 76.75 32.11 30.73
N ARG A 2 75.42 31.93 30.71
CA ARG A 2 74.62 30.78 31.21
C ARG A 2 74.16 30.95 32.66
N LYS A 3 73.02 31.64 32.83
CA LYS A 3 72.03 31.48 33.94
C LYS A 3 70.93 32.57 33.91
N VAL A 4 70.47 33.02 32.73
CA VAL A 4 69.39 34.04 32.64
C VAL A 4 68.28 33.68 31.63
N VAL A 5 68.31 32.52 30.97
CA VAL A 5 67.31 32.18 29.93
C VAL A 5 66.11 31.35 30.47
N SER A 6 66.11 30.94 31.74
CA SER A 6 65.03 30.07 32.27
C SER A 6 63.83 30.79 32.88
N ILE A 7 63.74 32.12 32.86
CA ILE A 7 62.64 32.87 33.52
C ILE A 7 61.67 33.52 32.52
N MET A 8 61.91 33.41 31.21
CA MET A 8 60.98 33.92 30.18
C MET A 8 60.18 32.83 29.44
N LEU A 9 60.19 31.59 29.96
CA LEU A 9 59.31 30.50 29.47
C LEU A 9 58.27 30.06 30.53
N PHE A 10 58.31 30.64 31.73
CA PHE A 10 57.39 30.31 32.82
C PHE A 10 56.28 31.36 33.05
N MET A 11 56.29 32.44 32.27
CA MET A 11 55.31 33.54 32.35
C MET A 11 54.44 33.65 31.09
N SER A 12 54.46 32.63 30.21
CA SER A 12 53.58 32.51 29.04
C SER A 12 52.62 31.31 29.11
N VAL A 13 52.57 30.59 30.24
CA VAL A 13 51.70 29.41 30.44
C VAL A 13 50.71 29.63 31.60
N PHE A 14 50.51 30.88 32.04
CA PHE A 14 49.59 31.23 33.12
C PHE A 14 48.36 32.04 32.68
N PHE A 15 48.05 32.04 31.37
CA PHE A 15 46.91 32.79 30.80
C PHE A 15 45.91 31.94 29.99
N THR A 16 45.84 30.63 30.22
CA THR A 16 44.86 29.74 29.56
C THR A 16 44.11 28.81 30.51
N MET A 17 44.02 29.16 31.80
CA MET A 17 43.13 28.49 32.78
C MET A 17 41.89 29.34 33.07
N PHE A 18 41.25 29.89 32.04
CA PHE A 18 39.80 29.97 32.07
C PHE A 18 39.33 28.65 31.50
N ALA A 19 39.03 27.69 32.38
CA ALA A 19 38.17 26.58 32.01
C ALA A 19 36.90 27.23 31.47
N ALA A 20 36.75 27.22 30.15
CA ALA A 20 35.46 27.43 29.54
C ALA A 20 34.54 26.42 30.23
N VAL A 21 33.60 26.92 31.03
CA VAL A 21 32.47 26.13 31.49
C VAL A 21 31.81 25.66 30.22
N GLY A 22 32.13 24.44 29.79
CA GLY A 22 31.50 23.83 28.64
C GLY A 22 30.02 23.82 28.93
N GLN A 23 29.26 24.64 28.23
CA GLN A 23 27.81 24.51 28.22
C GLN A 23 27.55 23.08 27.74
N ALA A 24 27.06 22.24 28.64
CA ALA A 24 26.58 20.92 28.28
C ALA A 24 25.56 21.09 27.15
N ALA A 25 25.75 20.35 26.06
CA ALA A 25 24.80 20.38 24.95
C ALA A 25 23.40 20.05 25.50
N GLU A 26 22.44 20.90 25.14
CA GLU A 26 21.04 20.74 25.54
C GLU A 26 20.55 19.34 25.13
N VAL A 27 20.03 18.58 26.10
CA VAL A 27 19.51 17.24 25.84
C VAL A 27 18.14 17.37 25.19
N VAL A 28 18.06 17.09 23.90
CA VAL A 28 16.81 17.08 23.13
C VAL A 28 16.28 15.64 23.04
N PRO A 29 15.19 15.29 23.76
CA PRO A 29 14.61 13.97 23.65
C PRO A 29 13.89 13.78 22.31
N LYS A 30 13.97 12.57 21.76
CA LYS A 30 13.16 12.18 20.59
C LYS A 30 11.82 11.65 21.07
N LEU A 31 10.77 11.92 20.30
CA LEU A 31 9.41 11.53 20.64
C LEU A 31 8.89 10.52 19.62
N TYR A 32 8.34 9.42 20.10
CA TYR A 32 7.71 8.38 19.29
C TYR A 32 6.27 8.20 19.72
N LEU A 33 5.34 8.12 18.77
CA LEU A 33 3.95 7.72 18.98
C LEU A 33 3.68 6.47 18.17
N ASN A 34 3.25 5.38 18.83
CA ASN A 34 2.97 4.09 18.17
C ASN A 34 4.14 3.64 17.27
N GLY A 35 5.38 3.89 17.71
CA GLY A 35 6.61 3.57 16.98
C GLY A 35 7.02 4.56 15.88
N GLN A 36 6.22 5.58 15.57
CA GLN A 36 6.54 6.61 14.57
C GLN A 36 7.20 7.83 15.21
N LEU A 37 8.30 8.30 14.63
CA LEU A 37 9.00 9.50 15.10
C LEU A 37 8.15 10.75 14.83
N LEU A 38 7.81 11.49 15.89
CA LEU A 38 7.09 12.75 15.77
C LEU A 38 8.04 13.88 15.35
N LYS A 39 7.56 14.71 14.42
CA LYS A 39 8.24 15.96 14.06
C LYS A 39 7.78 17.08 14.99
N SER A 40 8.70 17.97 15.31
CA SER A 40 8.43 19.13 16.16
C SER A 40 9.18 20.34 15.61
N ASP A 41 8.47 21.44 15.37
CA ASP A 41 9.05 22.70 14.87
C ASP A 41 10.06 23.32 15.84
N VAL A 42 9.89 23.04 17.13
CA VAL A 42 10.79 23.44 18.20
C VAL A 42 11.19 22.19 18.97
N ASN A 43 12.49 22.08 19.28
CA ASN A 43 13.02 20.93 19.98
C ASN A 43 12.29 20.72 21.33
N PRO A 44 11.83 19.48 21.62
CA PRO A 44 11.41 19.10 22.96
C PRO A 44 12.51 19.42 23.98
N GLN A 45 12.12 19.75 25.21
CA GLN A 45 13.05 20.07 26.30
C GLN A 45 12.76 19.22 27.53
N ILE A 46 13.77 19.07 28.38
CA ILE A 46 13.62 18.48 29.70
C ILE A 46 13.74 19.62 30.73
N ILE A 47 12.63 19.94 31.41
CA ILE A 47 12.57 20.93 32.48
C ILE A 47 12.22 20.18 33.76
N ASP A 48 13.04 20.32 34.81
CA ASP A 48 12.84 19.68 36.12
C ASP A 48 12.55 18.17 36.03
N GLN A 49 13.27 17.46 35.14
CA GLN A 49 13.11 16.02 34.83
C GLN A 49 11.90 15.66 33.96
N PHE A 50 11.04 16.62 33.62
CA PHE A 50 9.85 16.39 32.79
C PHE A 50 10.08 16.81 31.34
N THR A 51 9.61 15.98 30.41
CA THR A 51 9.59 16.34 29.00
C THR A 51 8.48 17.34 28.73
N VAL A 52 8.86 18.53 28.30
CA VAL A 52 7.95 19.56 27.81
C VAL A 52 8.09 19.69 26.31
N VAL A 53 6.96 19.90 25.64
CA VAL A 53 6.90 19.99 24.18
C VAL A 53 6.19 21.26 23.75
N PRO A 54 6.51 21.80 22.57
CA PRO A 54 5.69 22.83 21.96
C PRO A 54 4.24 22.36 21.88
N VAL A 55 3.31 23.24 22.24
CA VAL A 55 1.88 22.91 22.21
C VAL A 55 1.41 22.42 20.81
N ARG A 56 2.07 22.90 19.74
CA ARG A 56 1.79 22.46 18.36
C ARG A 56 2.19 21.01 18.08
N THR A 57 3.20 20.49 18.76
CA THR A 57 3.62 19.07 18.65
C THR A 57 2.47 18.15 19.03
N ILE A 58 1.62 18.59 19.95
CA ILE A 58 0.42 17.86 20.39
C ILE A 58 -0.66 17.92 19.30
N SER A 59 -0.91 19.09 18.69
CA SER A 59 -1.91 19.16 17.62
C SER A 59 -1.55 18.37 16.38
N GLU A 60 -0.29 18.45 15.95
CA GLU A 60 0.16 17.83 14.71
C GLU A 60 0.51 16.35 14.89
N GLY A 61 1.09 15.99 16.04
CA GLY A 61 1.53 14.64 16.32
C GLY A 61 0.45 13.74 16.92
N LEU A 62 -0.48 14.29 17.71
CA LEU A 62 -1.54 13.52 18.39
C LEU A 62 -2.94 13.81 17.82
N GLY A 63 -3.07 14.75 16.87
CA GLY A 63 -4.34 15.08 16.23
C GLY A 63 -5.30 15.90 17.09
N TYR A 64 -4.84 16.46 18.21
CA TYR A 64 -5.70 17.24 19.12
C TYR A 64 -5.87 18.69 18.65
N GLN A 65 -7.03 19.28 18.95
CA GLN A 65 -7.30 20.69 18.70
C GLN A 65 -6.70 21.54 19.82
N ILE A 66 -6.09 22.67 19.46
CA ILE A 66 -5.42 23.58 20.38
C ILE A 66 -5.98 24.98 20.22
N GLU A 67 -6.31 25.62 21.35
CA GLU A 67 -6.69 27.02 21.41
C GLU A 67 -5.81 27.78 22.41
N TRP A 68 -5.49 29.03 22.10
CA TRP A 68 -4.73 29.93 22.97
C TRP A 68 -5.55 31.18 23.31
N ASP A 69 -5.77 31.42 24.59
CA ASP A 69 -6.35 32.67 25.10
C ASP A 69 -5.24 33.56 25.68
N ASN A 70 -5.02 34.68 25.00
CA ASN A 70 -3.98 35.64 25.39
C ASN A 70 -4.35 36.49 26.63
N ALA A 71 -5.63 36.67 26.94
CA ALA A 71 -6.08 37.45 28.09
C ALA A 71 -5.89 36.68 29.39
N THR A 72 -6.23 35.39 29.37
CA THR A 72 -6.12 34.51 30.54
C THR A 72 -4.80 33.72 30.57
N LYS A 73 -4.01 33.78 29.50
CA LYS A 73 -2.78 32.99 29.31
C LYS A 73 -3.04 31.50 29.42
N THR A 74 -4.13 31.06 28.81
CA THR A 74 -4.62 29.68 28.88
C THR A 74 -4.40 28.97 27.55
N VAL A 75 -3.84 27.76 27.62
CA VAL A 75 -3.86 26.78 26.54
C VAL A 75 -5.02 25.82 26.76
N THR A 76 -5.87 25.65 25.76
CA THR A 76 -6.90 24.60 25.75
C THR A 76 -6.50 23.50 24.77
N VAL A 77 -6.53 22.25 25.21
CA VAL A 77 -6.27 21.05 24.41
C VAL A 77 -7.53 20.19 24.38
N ASN A 78 -7.98 19.77 23.20
CA ASN A 78 -9.21 19.02 23.01
C ASN A 78 -9.01 17.86 22.03
N ASN A 79 -9.41 16.63 22.39
CA ASN A 79 -9.33 15.44 21.52
C ASN A 79 -10.68 15.09 20.83
N GLY A 80 -11.69 15.96 20.97
CA GLY A 80 -13.08 15.77 20.51
C GLY A 80 -14.04 15.35 21.61
N THR A 81 -13.55 14.75 22.70
CA THR A 81 -14.35 14.23 23.83
C THR A 81 -13.97 14.90 25.14
N ASP A 82 -12.68 14.99 25.41
CA ASP A 82 -12.09 15.51 26.65
C ASP A 82 -11.38 16.84 26.40
N VAL A 83 -11.44 17.73 27.40
CA VAL A 83 -10.87 19.09 27.34
C VAL A 83 -9.93 19.32 28.52
N ILE A 84 -8.72 19.78 28.21
CA ILE A 84 -7.70 20.17 29.19
C ILE A 84 -7.40 21.65 29.04
N GLN A 85 -7.44 22.41 30.14
CA GLN A 85 -7.05 23.81 30.19
C GLN A 85 -5.84 24.00 31.10
N LEU A 86 -4.80 24.65 30.57
CA LEU A 86 -3.51 24.86 31.22
C LEU A 86 -3.25 26.37 31.29
N ILE A 87 -3.13 26.91 32.50
CA ILE A 87 -2.77 28.31 32.70
C ILE A 87 -1.25 28.41 32.80
N LEU A 88 -0.65 29.38 32.11
CA LEU A 88 0.80 29.57 32.16
C LEU A 88 1.32 29.81 33.58
N ASN A 89 2.40 29.10 33.92
CA ASN A 89 3.08 29.11 35.21
C ASN A 89 2.19 28.63 36.38
N ASP A 90 1.03 28.03 36.10
CA ASP A 90 0.22 27.35 37.10
C ASP A 90 0.46 25.85 37.00
N SER A 91 0.64 25.20 38.15
CA SER A 91 0.77 23.74 38.24
C SER A 91 -0.59 23.04 38.36
N VAL A 92 -1.70 23.79 38.37
CA VAL A 92 -3.05 23.24 38.39
C VAL A 92 -3.69 23.39 37.01
N ALA A 93 -4.11 22.27 36.44
CA ALA A 93 -4.87 22.20 35.20
C ALA A 93 -6.36 21.98 35.46
N LYS A 94 -7.20 22.29 34.48
CA LYS A 94 -8.62 21.90 34.48
C LYS A 94 -8.84 20.80 33.43
N VAL A 95 -9.28 19.61 33.84
CA VAL A 95 -9.59 18.49 32.95
C VAL A 95 -11.09 18.20 33.08
N ASN A 96 -11.86 18.40 32.01
CA ASN A 96 -13.32 18.21 32.03
C ASN A 96 -14.00 18.88 33.25
N ASP A 97 -13.64 20.14 33.46
CA ASP A 97 -14.05 20.97 34.60
C ASP A 97 -13.51 20.59 35.99
N GLN A 98 -12.75 19.51 36.14
CA GLN A 98 -12.10 19.10 37.38
C GLN A 98 -10.69 19.68 37.51
N LEU A 99 -10.30 20.11 38.71
CA LEU A 99 -8.94 20.59 38.98
C LEU A 99 -8.00 19.41 39.19
N VAL A 100 -6.89 19.38 38.44
CA VAL A 100 -5.89 18.31 38.48
C VAL A 100 -4.49 18.91 38.65
N GLN A 101 -3.71 18.37 39.60
CA GLN A 101 -2.34 18.79 39.85
C GLN A 101 -1.39 18.23 38.77
N MET A 102 -0.52 19.09 38.25
CA MET A 102 0.57 18.74 37.36
C MET A 102 1.91 18.76 38.11
N ASP A 103 2.85 17.93 37.67
CA ASP A 103 4.21 17.91 38.21
C ASP A 103 5.08 19.06 37.68
N THR A 104 4.76 19.59 36.50
CA THR A 104 5.39 20.79 35.93
C THR A 104 4.35 21.67 35.27
N ALA A 105 4.52 22.99 35.39
CA ALA A 105 3.62 23.97 34.78
C ALA A 105 3.90 24.15 33.28
N ALA A 106 2.88 24.60 32.54
CA ALA A 106 3.07 25.13 31.19
C ALA A 106 3.86 26.44 31.24
N SER A 107 4.79 26.66 30.31
CA SER A 107 5.68 27.83 30.32
C SER A 107 5.92 28.37 28.91
N ILE A 108 6.47 29.58 28.81
CA ILE A 108 6.94 30.14 27.54
C ILE A 108 8.46 30.16 27.54
N VAL A 109 9.06 29.51 26.54
CA VAL A 109 10.51 29.54 26.30
C VAL A 109 10.76 30.12 24.91
N LYS A 110 11.50 31.23 24.84
CA LYS A 110 11.84 31.93 23.59
C LYS A 110 10.64 32.23 22.67
N GLY A 111 9.47 32.53 23.27
CA GLY A 111 8.24 32.85 22.53
C GLY A 111 7.39 31.62 22.16
N THR A 112 7.82 30.41 22.50
CA THR A 112 7.07 29.17 22.28
C THR A 112 6.45 28.69 23.57
N THR A 113 5.15 28.41 23.56
CA THR A 113 4.46 27.78 24.68
C THR A 113 4.81 26.29 24.74
N LEU A 114 5.44 25.88 25.84
CA LEU A 114 5.78 24.51 26.16
C LEU A 114 4.83 23.97 27.22
N VAL A 115 4.38 22.74 27.01
CA VAL A 115 3.42 22.07 27.89
C VAL A 115 3.90 20.67 28.30
N PRO A 116 3.45 20.13 29.45
CA PRO A 116 3.93 18.86 29.96
C PRO A 116 3.35 17.71 29.13
N LEU A 117 4.20 17.03 28.36
CA LEU A 117 3.75 16.01 27.41
C LEU A 117 3.04 14.84 28.11
N ARG A 118 3.66 14.32 29.20
CA ARG A 118 3.13 13.18 29.94
C ARG A 118 1.75 13.47 30.53
N PHE A 119 1.60 14.60 31.21
CA PHE A 119 0.35 14.98 31.83
C PHE A 119 -0.78 14.98 30.81
N ILE A 120 -0.58 15.68 29.68
CA ILE A 120 -1.60 15.78 28.63
C ILE A 120 -1.90 14.41 28.03
N GLY A 121 -0.89 13.62 27.70
CA GLY A 121 -1.10 12.31 27.09
C GLY A 121 -1.83 11.33 28.01
N GLU A 122 -1.49 11.29 29.30
CA GLU A 122 -2.14 10.39 30.27
C GLU A 122 -3.62 10.74 30.47
N GLN A 123 -4.00 12.02 30.44
CA GLN A 123 -5.42 12.42 30.50
C GLN A 123 -6.22 11.93 29.27
N PHE A 124 -5.54 11.70 28.15
CA PHE A 124 -6.13 11.16 26.93
C PHE A 124 -5.84 9.66 26.73
N GLY A 125 -5.41 8.94 27.78
CA GLY A 125 -5.25 7.49 27.76
C GLY A 125 -3.91 6.96 27.22
N LEU A 126 -2.94 7.83 26.93
CA LEU A 126 -1.61 7.40 26.50
C LEU A 126 -0.79 6.88 27.69
N LYS A 127 -0.04 5.82 27.43
CA LYS A 127 1.04 5.31 28.26
C LYS A 127 2.38 5.83 27.75
N PHE A 128 3.35 5.85 28.66
CA PHE A 128 4.68 6.41 28.42
C PHE A 128 5.78 5.44 28.83
N GLU A 129 6.74 5.22 27.93
CA GLU A 129 8.01 4.57 28.22
C GLU A 129 9.15 5.57 27.99
N TRP A 130 10.07 5.69 28.96
CA TRP A 130 11.28 6.49 28.83
C TRP A 130 12.49 5.58 28.58
N LYS A 131 13.10 5.70 27.41
CA LYS A 131 14.35 5.00 27.07
C LYS A 131 15.53 5.90 27.38
N ALA A 132 16.08 5.72 28.59
CA ALA A 132 17.07 6.62 29.16
C ALA A 132 18.40 6.67 28.38
N THR A 133 18.84 5.54 27.82
CA THR A 133 20.11 5.44 27.07
C THR A 133 20.03 6.21 25.76
N GLU A 134 18.91 6.06 25.06
CA GLU A 134 18.64 6.63 23.75
C GLU A 134 18.06 8.04 23.83
N LYS A 135 17.61 8.45 25.03
CA LYS A 135 16.91 9.71 25.31
C LYS A 135 15.63 9.85 24.50
N GLU A 136 14.81 8.81 24.54
CA GLU A 136 13.57 8.72 23.76
C GLU A 136 12.35 8.57 24.67
N VAL A 137 11.31 9.35 24.39
CA VAL A 137 9.98 9.16 24.97
C VAL A 137 9.14 8.40 23.96
N HIS A 138 8.68 7.22 24.35
CA HIS A 138 7.77 6.38 23.57
C HIS A 138 6.37 6.49 24.17
N MET A 139 5.41 6.86 23.34
CA MET A 139 3.99 7.01 23.68
C MET A 139 3.19 5.97 22.92
N PHE A 140 2.23 5.37 23.60
CA PHE A 140 1.35 4.37 23.02
C PHE A 140 0.01 4.39 23.74
N GLU A 141 -1.06 4.12 23.03
CA GLU A 141 -2.37 3.88 23.66
C GLU A 141 -2.30 2.57 24.46
N GLU A 142 -3.06 2.46 25.57
CA GLU A 142 -3.15 1.20 26.32
C GLU A 142 -3.57 0.09 25.34
N PRO A 143 -2.78 -0.97 25.16
CA PRO A 143 -3.16 -2.02 24.23
C PRO A 143 -4.46 -2.64 24.72
N GLU A 144 -5.49 -2.64 23.87
CA GLU A 144 -6.68 -3.44 24.12
C GLU A 144 -6.22 -4.89 24.38
N GLU A 145 -6.76 -5.52 25.42
CA GLU A 145 -6.61 -6.97 25.62
C GLU A 145 -6.92 -7.64 24.27
N PRO A 146 -6.08 -8.59 23.81
CA PRO A 146 -6.28 -9.19 22.50
C PRO A 146 -7.71 -9.75 22.43
N ALA A 147 -8.45 -9.34 21.41
CA ALA A 147 -9.82 -9.76 21.18
C ALA A 147 -9.90 -11.27 20.87
N GLY A 148 -8.79 -11.89 20.45
CA GLY A 148 -8.72 -13.31 20.16
C GLY A 148 -7.38 -14.00 20.44
N TRP A 149 -7.44 -15.34 20.51
CA TRP A 149 -6.31 -16.22 20.78
C TRP A 149 -6.24 -17.34 19.76
N ILE A 150 -5.15 -17.43 19.00
CA ILE A 150 -4.87 -18.61 18.18
C ILE A 150 -4.48 -19.76 19.11
N THR A 151 -5.28 -20.82 19.09
CA THR A 151 -5.14 -22.00 19.95
C THR A 151 -4.34 -23.10 19.29
N GLN A 152 -4.41 -23.21 17.96
CA GLN A 152 -3.69 -24.22 17.19
C GLN A 152 -3.44 -23.76 15.75
N VAL A 153 -2.28 -24.11 15.21
CA VAL A 153 -1.96 -24.03 13.78
C VAL A 153 -1.52 -25.41 13.33
N SER A 154 -2.19 -25.99 12.33
CA SER A 154 -1.88 -27.34 11.84
C SER A 154 -2.09 -27.48 10.34
N PHE A 155 -1.20 -28.23 9.69
CA PHE A 155 -1.30 -28.60 8.29
C PHE A 155 -1.72 -30.07 8.17
N ASP A 156 -2.65 -30.39 7.26
CA ASP A 156 -3.16 -31.75 7.06
C ASP A 156 -2.19 -32.70 6.31
N GLY A 157 -1.07 -32.15 5.83
CA GLY A 157 -0.05 -32.87 5.06
C GLY A 157 -0.31 -32.87 3.54
N VAL A 158 -1.50 -32.45 3.10
CA VAL A 158 -1.94 -32.54 1.70
C VAL A 158 -2.04 -31.15 1.08
N SER A 159 -2.93 -30.31 1.60
CA SER A 159 -3.25 -29.02 0.97
C SER A 159 -3.80 -27.99 1.95
N SER A 160 -4.16 -28.37 3.17
CA SER A 160 -4.99 -27.52 4.01
C SER A 160 -4.29 -27.16 5.30
N LEU A 161 -4.14 -25.86 5.56
CA LEU A 161 -3.66 -25.33 6.82
C LEU A 161 -4.83 -24.75 7.61
N THR A 162 -4.96 -25.15 8.85
CA THR A 162 -6.05 -24.75 9.75
C THR A 162 -5.49 -23.96 10.93
N VAL A 163 -6.12 -22.82 11.21
CA VAL A 163 -5.88 -21.97 12.37
C VAL A 163 -7.12 -22.01 13.24
N ASN A 164 -7.05 -22.69 14.39
CA ASN A 164 -8.12 -22.66 15.38
C ASN A 164 -7.90 -21.49 16.34
N TYR A 165 -8.99 -20.87 16.77
CA TYR A 165 -8.94 -19.71 17.65
C TYR A 165 -10.14 -19.62 18.59
N ASP A 166 -9.93 -18.91 19.70
CA ASP A 166 -10.98 -18.43 20.60
C ASP A 166 -11.11 -16.91 20.50
N GLY A 167 -12.31 -16.38 20.80
CA GLY A 167 -12.58 -14.95 20.76
C GLY A 167 -12.84 -14.42 19.34
N VAL A 168 -12.52 -13.15 19.11
CA VAL A 168 -12.67 -12.46 17.83
C VAL A 168 -11.32 -12.43 17.13
N VAL A 169 -11.16 -13.24 16.09
CA VAL A 169 -9.97 -13.24 15.23
C VAL A 169 -10.39 -12.93 13.81
N LYS A 170 -9.67 -12.00 13.19
CA LYS A 170 -9.84 -11.65 11.78
C LYS A 170 -8.47 -11.54 11.13
N ALA A 171 -8.30 -12.17 9.97
CA ALA A 171 -7.09 -11.98 9.19
C ALA A 171 -7.15 -10.64 8.45
N ASN A 172 -6.04 -9.91 8.43
CA ASN A 172 -5.81 -8.88 7.43
C ASN A 172 -5.69 -9.52 6.04
N LYS A 173 -5.76 -8.67 5.01
CA LYS A 173 -5.40 -9.06 3.65
C LYS A 173 -3.99 -9.67 3.66
N PRO A 174 -3.79 -10.82 2.99
CA PRO A 174 -2.50 -11.46 2.99
C PRO A 174 -1.47 -10.62 2.22
N ILE A 175 -0.27 -10.54 2.77
CA ILE A 175 0.87 -9.90 2.13
C ILE A 175 1.66 -10.96 1.38
N TYR A 176 1.91 -10.70 0.10
CA TYR A 176 2.73 -11.56 -0.76
C TYR A 176 4.15 -11.01 -0.81
N LEU A 177 5.13 -11.87 -0.56
CA LEU A 177 6.55 -11.52 -0.67
C LEU A 177 7.20 -12.47 -1.67
N ASP A 178 7.96 -11.94 -2.62
CA ASP A 178 8.73 -12.74 -3.56
C ASP A 178 10.16 -12.99 -3.04
N ASN A 179 10.85 -14.00 -3.60
CA ASN A 179 12.27 -14.29 -3.35
C ASN A 179 12.68 -14.45 -1.86
N PRO A 180 12.29 -15.55 -1.18
CA PRO A 180 11.45 -16.63 -1.67
C PRO A 180 9.95 -16.31 -1.51
N LYS A 181 9.12 -16.97 -2.33
CA LYS A 181 7.66 -16.73 -2.35
C LYS A 181 7.03 -17.08 -1.00
N ARG A 182 6.42 -16.10 -0.35
CA ARG A 182 5.75 -16.23 0.95
C ARG A 182 4.39 -15.57 0.94
N ILE A 183 3.47 -16.17 1.69
CA ILE A 183 2.16 -15.60 1.99
C ILE A 183 2.12 -15.33 3.49
N VAL A 184 1.88 -14.08 3.86
CA VAL A 184 1.88 -13.61 5.25
C VAL A 184 0.46 -13.21 5.64
N PHE A 185 -0.04 -13.79 6.71
CA PHE A 185 -1.32 -13.45 7.33
C PHE A 185 -1.04 -12.81 8.68
N ASP A 186 -1.52 -11.57 8.85
CA ASP A 186 -1.50 -10.86 10.13
C ASP A 186 -2.90 -10.87 10.73
N PHE A 187 -2.97 -11.17 12.02
CA PHE A 187 -4.20 -11.18 12.80
C PHE A 187 -4.08 -10.05 13.82
N PRO A 188 -4.62 -8.85 13.53
CA PRO A 188 -4.66 -7.75 14.51
C PRO A 188 -5.48 -8.14 15.74
N ASP A 189 -5.16 -7.49 16.85
CA ASP A 189 -5.76 -7.70 18.17
C ASP A 189 -5.83 -9.18 18.58
N THR A 190 -4.86 -9.97 18.10
CA THR A 190 -4.82 -11.42 18.28
C THR A 190 -3.47 -11.83 18.82
N THR A 191 -3.47 -12.71 19.82
CA THR A 191 -2.25 -13.33 20.35
C THR A 191 -2.33 -14.85 20.24
N TYR A 192 -1.33 -15.57 20.76
CA TYR A 192 -1.35 -17.03 20.84
C TYR A 192 -1.73 -17.49 22.24
N SER A 193 -2.48 -18.59 22.33
CA SER A 193 -2.81 -19.21 23.61
C SER A 193 -1.54 -19.53 24.43
N ALA A 194 -1.67 -19.61 25.75
CA ALA A 194 -0.55 -19.95 26.63
C ALA A 194 0.12 -21.29 26.25
N ASN A 195 -0.68 -22.27 25.79
CA ASN A 195 -0.16 -23.55 25.32
C ASN A 195 0.71 -23.37 24.07
N LEU A 196 0.20 -22.67 23.05
CA LEU A 196 0.94 -22.51 21.80
C LEU A 196 2.17 -21.61 21.96
N SER A 197 2.04 -20.50 22.69
CA SER A 197 3.15 -19.59 22.99
C SER A 197 4.27 -20.26 23.79
N SER A 198 3.97 -21.25 24.63
CA SER A 198 5.00 -22.03 25.34
C SER A 198 5.89 -22.86 24.42
N GLN A 199 5.48 -23.09 23.17
CA GLN A 199 6.25 -23.82 22.15
C GLN A 199 7.23 -22.91 21.40
N PHE A 200 7.16 -21.60 21.61
CA PHE A 200 7.95 -20.64 20.82
C PHE A 200 9.42 -20.74 21.19
N LEU A 201 10.26 -20.98 20.19
CA LEU A 201 11.71 -20.91 20.30
C LEU A 201 12.17 -19.63 19.58
N ASN A 202 12.84 -18.74 20.30
CA ASN A 202 13.22 -17.41 19.80
C ASN A 202 12.04 -16.58 19.26
N GLY A 203 10.87 -16.69 19.90
CA GLY A 203 9.68 -15.89 19.57
C GLY A 203 8.83 -16.43 18.41
N GLN A 204 9.11 -17.63 17.92
CA GLN A 204 8.35 -18.24 16.83
C GLN A 204 8.30 -19.76 16.94
N VAL A 205 7.39 -20.38 16.20
CA VAL A 205 7.44 -21.80 15.83
C VAL A 205 7.56 -21.87 14.32
N GLU A 206 8.46 -22.70 13.82
CA GLU A 206 8.64 -22.97 12.40
C GLU A 206 8.56 -24.47 12.16
N THR A 207 7.64 -24.89 11.32
CA THR A 207 7.41 -26.30 10.99
C THR A 207 7.75 -26.54 9.52
N PRO A 208 8.77 -27.37 9.21
CA PRO A 208 9.02 -27.81 7.85
C PRO A 208 7.95 -28.79 7.40
N VAL A 209 7.55 -28.68 6.14
CA VAL A 209 6.62 -29.60 5.47
C VAL A 209 7.42 -30.38 4.44
N THR A 210 7.49 -31.69 4.61
CA THR A 210 8.29 -32.58 3.76
C THR A 210 7.39 -33.18 2.67
N GLU A 211 7.91 -33.32 1.45
CA GLU A 211 7.23 -33.98 0.31
C GLU A 211 5.91 -33.33 -0.16
N ASN A 212 5.63 -32.07 0.21
CA ASN A 212 4.48 -31.33 -0.30
C ASN A 212 4.87 -30.38 -1.47
N PRO A 213 4.15 -30.39 -2.60
CA PRO A 213 4.51 -29.58 -3.76
C PRO A 213 4.14 -28.10 -3.63
N LEU A 214 3.27 -27.73 -2.68
CA LEU A 214 2.71 -26.38 -2.54
C LEU A 214 3.32 -25.62 -1.35
N LEU A 215 3.44 -26.28 -0.20
CA LEU A 215 3.90 -25.69 1.06
C LEU A 215 5.23 -26.30 1.48
N GLN A 216 6.24 -25.46 1.71
CA GLN A 216 7.57 -25.90 2.14
C GLN A 216 7.75 -25.73 3.66
N THR A 217 7.35 -24.59 4.20
CA THR A 217 7.34 -24.33 5.64
C THR A 217 6.15 -23.48 6.03
N TYR A 218 5.65 -23.64 7.25
CA TYR A 218 4.77 -22.67 7.88
C TYR A 218 5.34 -22.25 9.23
N ARG A 219 5.22 -20.96 9.52
CA ARG A 219 5.82 -20.33 10.68
C ARG A 219 4.84 -19.39 11.31
N TYR A 220 4.75 -19.39 12.64
CA TYR A 220 3.91 -18.46 13.35
C TYR A 220 4.65 -17.83 14.54
N SER A 221 4.37 -16.55 14.77
CA SER A 221 5.12 -15.68 15.70
C SER A 221 4.26 -14.50 16.11
N LEU A 222 4.51 -13.95 17.30
CA LEU A 222 3.92 -12.66 17.68
C LEU A 222 4.72 -11.54 16.99
N PHE A 223 4.09 -10.80 16.09
CA PHE A 223 4.74 -9.73 15.32
C PHE A 223 4.90 -8.45 16.14
N THR A 224 3.83 -8.03 16.82
CA THR A 224 3.83 -6.96 17.83
C THR A 224 3.02 -7.42 19.04
N ASN A 225 3.32 -6.90 20.22
CA ASN A 225 2.63 -7.22 21.47
C ASN A 225 1.70 -6.10 21.96
N ALA A 226 1.90 -4.86 21.51
CA ALA A 226 1.07 -3.70 21.85
C ALA A 226 0.98 -2.74 20.65
N PRO A 227 -0.11 -2.80 19.84
CA PRO A 227 -1.19 -3.77 19.88
C PRO A 227 -0.69 -5.18 19.52
N SER A 228 -1.39 -6.22 20.01
CA SER A 228 -1.04 -7.61 19.71
C SER A 228 -1.35 -7.96 18.25
N VAL A 229 -0.36 -8.42 17.50
CA VAL A 229 -0.54 -8.93 16.14
C VAL A 229 0.10 -10.30 16.03
N ALA A 230 -0.71 -11.34 15.91
CA ALA A 230 -0.23 -12.67 15.58
C ALA A 230 0.07 -12.74 14.07
N ARG A 231 1.15 -13.40 13.68
CA ARG A 231 1.57 -13.53 12.27
C ARG A 231 1.78 -14.98 11.91
N LEU A 232 1.17 -15.42 10.81
CA LEU A 232 1.42 -16.68 10.13
C LEU A 232 2.12 -16.40 8.80
N VAL A 233 3.21 -17.11 8.54
CA VAL A 233 3.99 -17.02 7.29
C VAL A 233 4.07 -18.40 6.66
N LEU A 234 3.66 -18.50 5.41
CA LEU A 234 3.76 -19.70 4.60
C LEU A 234 4.87 -19.49 3.56
N LEU A 235 5.88 -20.37 3.53
CA LEU A 235 6.82 -20.46 2.43
C LEU A 235 6.25 -21.44 1.40
N VAL A 236 5.95 -20.93 0.20
CA VAL A 236 5.19 -21.68 -0.80
C VAL A 236 5.93 -21.76 -2.14
N SER A 237 5.53 -22.71 -2.99
CA SER A 237 6.01 -22.81 -4.37
C SER A 237 5.46 -21.68 -5.24
N GLU A 238 6.17 -21.34 -6.34
CA GLU A 238 5.88 -20.20 -7.23
C GLU A 238 4.42 -20.13 -7.73
N ASP A 239 3.81 -21.26 -8.05
CA ASP A 239 2.44 -21.31 -8.59
C ASP A 239 1.38 -21.61 -7.52
N THR A 240 1.70 -21.43 -6.24
CA THR A 240 0.75 -21.68 -5.14
C THR A 240 -0.13 -20.45 -4.89
N GLY A 241 -1.43 -20.68 -4.80
CA GLY A 241 -2.39 -19.78 -4.17
C GLY A 241 -3.27 -20.53 -3.18
N PHE A 242 -4.36 -19.92 -2.74
CA PHE A 242 -5.23 -20.51 -1.73
C PHE A 242 -6.67 -20.02 -1.84
N VAL A 243 -7.59 -20.78 -1.28
CA VAL A 243 -8.92 -20.32 -0.88
C VAL A 243 -8.96 -20.27 0.63
N MET A 244 -9.45 -19.16 1.19
CA MET A 244 -9.62 -18.99 2.63
C MET A 244 -11.09 -19.13 2.99
N THR A 245 -11.39 -20.05 3.90
CA THR A 245 -12.71 -20.24 4.49
C THR A 245 -12.65 -19.82 5.95
N GLU A 246 -13.48 -18.85 6.32
CA GLU A 246 -13.61 -18.39 7.71
C GLU A 246 -14.87 -18.97 8.33
N ASN A 247 -14.69 -19.84 9.33
CA ASN A 247 -15.74 -20.34 10.19
C ASN A 247 -15.57 -19.75 11.60
N VAL A 248 -16.62 -19.81 12.41
CA VAL A 248 -16.52 -19.41 13.81
C VAL A 248 -15.54 -20.36 14.53
N GLY A 249 -14.44 -19.80 15.04
CA GLY A 249 -13.38 -20.54 15.75
C GLY A 249 -12.35 -21.23 14.86
N GLU A 250 -12.48 -21.14 13.53
CA GLU A 250 -11.57 -21.80 12.59
C GLU A 250 -11.35 -20.95 11.32
N ILE A 251 -10.10 -20.73 10.93
CA ILE A 251 -9.73 -20.24 9.60
C ILE A 251 -9.02 -21.38 8.87
N ARG A 252 -9.53 -21.73 7.69
CA ARG A 252 -8.96 -22.78 6.84
C ARG A 252 -8.40 -22.17 5.55
N LEU A 253 -7.15 -22.50 5.26
CA LEU A 253 -6.45 -22.14 4.04
C LEU A 253 -6.26 -23.40 3.19
N ASP A 254 -7.05 -23.54 2.13
CA ASP A 254 -6.91 -24.62 1.15
C ASP A 254 -5.93 -24.16 0.06
N LEU A 255 -4.70 -24.65 0.12
CA LEU A 255 -3.64 -24.36 -0.83
C LEU A 255 -3.83 -25.14 -2.12
N MET A 256 -3.64 -24.48 -3.26
CA MET A 256 -3.81 -25.08 -4.58
C MET A 256 -2.96 -24.34 -5.62
N PRO A 257 -2.73 -24.94 -6.81
CA PRO A 257 -2.16 -24.20 -7.93
C PRO A 257 -3.01 -22.96 -8.26
N THR A 258 -2.39 -21.85 -8.63
CA THR A 258 -3.10 -20.60 -8.95
C THR A 258 -4.09 -20.75 -10.10
N SER A 259 -3.87 -21.72 -11.00
CA SER A 259 -4.78 -22.07 -12.09
C SER A 259 -6.07 -22.74 -11.63
N GLU A 260 -6.10 -23.28 -10.40
CA GLU A 260 -7.22 -24.02 -9.83
C GLU A 260 -8.03 -23.19 -8.83
N ILE A 261 -7.58 -21.97 -8.51
CA ILE A 261 -8.34 -21.06 -7.65
C ILE A 261 -9.69 -20.78 -8.32
N PRO A 262 -10.81 -21.06 -7.65
CA PRO A 262 -12.13 -20.71 -8.15
C PRO A 262 -12.17 -19.20 -8.42
N VAL A 263 -12.30 -18.82 -9.69
CA VAL A 263 -12.54 -17.43 -10.07
C VAL A 263 -14.01 -17.17 -9.74
N ASP A 264 -14.28 -16.54 -8.60
CA ASP A 264 -15.60 -15.99 -8.33
C ASP A 264 -15.83 -14.85 -9.36
N PRO A 265 -16.79 -15.00 -10.28
CA PRO A 265 -17.05 -13.98 -11.30
C PRO A 265 -17.57 -12.66 -10.71
N ASP A 266 -17.92 -12.62 -9.41
CA ASP A 266 -18.52 -11.48 -8.72
C ASP A 266 -17.70 -10.99 -7.50
N ALA A 267 -16.51 -11.56 -7.21
CA ALA A 267 -15.69 -11.13 -6.06
C ALA A 267 -15.01 -9.75 -6.31
N PRO A 268 -15.10 -8.80 -5.36
CA PRO A 268 -14.36 -7.53 -5.44
C PRO A 268 -12.85 -7.78 -5.32
N VAL A 269 -12.08 -7.28 -6.28
CA VAL A 269 -10.61 -7.34 -6.25
C VAL A 269 -10.10 -6.18 -5.41
N GLU A 270 -9.36 -6.46 -4.35
CA GLU A 270 -8.79 -5.40 -3.51
C GLU A 270 -7.51 -4.81 -4.14
N GLU A 271 -7.51 -3.49 -4.25
CA GLU A 271 -6.53 -2.67 -4.98
C GLU A 271 -5.15 -2.59 -4.30
N PRO A 272 -4.05 -2.53 -5.07
CA PRO A 272 -2.83 -1.89 -4.61
C PRO A 272 -3.02 -0.36 -4.66
N GLU A 273 -2.85 0.29 -3.51
CA GLU A 273 -2.87 1.75 -3.37
C GLU A 273 -1.68 2.40 -4.13
N GLN A 274 -1.92 2.79 -5.38
CA GLN A 274 -1.28 3.95 -5.97
C GLN A 274 -2.35 4.74 -6.73
N VAL A 275 -2.97 5.70 -6.03
CA VAL A 275 -3.88 6.66 -6.63
C VAL A 275 -3.03 7.75 -7.26
N THR A 276 -2.54 7.53 -8.49
CA THR A 276 -2.15 8.67 -9.33
C THR A 276 -3.42 9.41 -9.74
N PRO A 277 -3.47 10.75 -9.64
CA PRO A 277 -4.61 11.52 -10.13
C PRO A 277 -4.86 11.20 -11.61
N PRO A 278 -6.11 11.30 -12.10
CA PRO A 278 -6.42 11.07 -13.51
C PRO A 278 -5.52 11.94 -14.40
N VAL A 279 -4.97 11.33 -15.44
CA VAL A 279 -4.04 12.00 -16.38
C VAL A 279 -4.78 13.15 -17.08
N THR A 280 -4.55 14.38 -16.61
CA THR A 280 -5.17 15.59 -17.18
C THR A 280 -4.19 16.42 -18.01
N GLU A 281 -2.89 16.18 -17.89
CA GLU A 281 -1.84 16.85 -18.65
C GLU A 281 -0.79 15.82 -19.08
N PRO A 282 -0.24 15.93 -20.30
CA PRO A 282 0.78 15.01 -20.80
C PRO A 282 2.08 15.17 -20.01
N ALA A 283 2.83 14.08 -19.85
CA ALA A 283 4.04 14.05 -19.03
C ALA A 283 5.19 14.96 -19.53
N ASP A 284 5.24 15.29 -20.83
CA ASP A 284 6.16 16.26 -21.45
C ASP A 284 5.61 16.73 -22.82
N ASP A 285 6.09 17.86 -23.34
CA ASP A 285 5.92 18.41 -24.72
C ASP A 285 4.51 18.69 -25.30
N GLY A 286 3.44 18.31 -24.61
CA GLY A 286 2.07 18.53 -25.06
C GLY A 286 1.47 17.39 -25.90
N ILE A 287 2.19 16.28 -26.07
CA ILE A 287 1.75 15.04 -26.74
C ILE A 287 1.54 13.94 -25.69
N PHE A 288 0.41 13.25 -25.75
CA PHE A 288 0.17 12.06 -24.93
C PHE A 288 0.74 10.80 -25.60
N GLU A 289 1.57 10.06 -24.88
CA GLU A 289 2.19 8.82 -25.31
C GLU A 289 1.29 7.64 -24.95
N ILE A 290 0.72 6.97 -25.96
CA ILE A 290 -0.29 5.92 -25.80
C ILE A 290 0.29 4.57 -26.18
N VAL A 291 0.39 3.63 -25.24
CA VAL A 291 0.87 2.28 -25.54
C VAL A 291 -0.31 1.38 -25.89
N ILE A 292 -0.22 0.75 -27.06
CA ILE A 292 -1.15 -0.25 -27.56
C ILE A 292 -0.45 -1.60 -27.55
N ASP A 293 -0.88 -2.47 -26.65
CA ASP A 293 -0.35 -3.80 -26.48
C ASP A 293 -1.20 -4.82 -27.24
N ALA A 294 -0.60 -5.48 -28.24
CA ALA A 294 -1.26 -6.59 -28.93
C ALA A 294 -0.97 -7.89 -28.17
N GLY A 295 -1.96 -8.44 -27.48
CA GLY A 295 -1.83 -9.68 -26.70
C GLY A 295 -1.24 -10.84 -27.52
N HIS A 296 -0.55 -11.77 -26.85
CA HIS A 296 0.08 -12.96 -27.45
C HIS A 296 1.16 -12.61 -28.51
N GLY A 297 1.43 -13.52 -29.45
CA GLY A 297 2.38 -13.34 -30.57
C GLY A 297 3.38 -14.48 -30.68
N GLY A 298 3.93 -14.71 -31.88
CA GLY A 298 4.97 -15.72 -32.13
C GLY A 298 4.56 -17.11 -31.65
N LYS A 299 5.31 -17.65 -30.67
CA LYS A 299 5.10 -18.98 -30.06
C LYS A 299 3.78 -19.11 -29.30
N ASP A 300 3.17 -18.00 -28.90
CA ASP A 300 1.90 -17.98 -28.20
C ASP A 300 0.80 -17.52 -29.18
N PRO A 301 -0.07 -18.43 -29.64
CA PRO A 301 -1.17 -18.09 -30.53
C PRO A 301 -2.34 -17.38 -29.82
N GLY A 302 -2.38 -17.42 -28.48
CA GLY A 302 -3.60 -17.19 -27.71
C GLY A 302 -4.69 -18.21 -28.05
N ALA A 303 -5.94 -17.83 -27.82
CA ALA A 303 -7.06 -18.72 -28.13
C ALA A 303 -7.24 -18.94 -29.65
N THR A 304 -7.73 -20.13 -30.01
CA THR A 304 -8.12 -20.44 -31.39
C THR A 304 -9.64 -20.36 -31.53
N SER A 305 -10.11 -19.56 -32.49
CA SER A 305 -11.53 -19.37 -32.72
C SER A 305 -12.22 -20.58 -33.34
N VAL A 306 -13.56 -20.61 -33.25
CA VAL A 306 -14.37 -21.59 -33.98
C VAL A 306 -14.23 -21.48 -35.51
N LEU A 307 -13.68 -20.38 -36.01
CA LEU A 307 -13.36 -20.15 -37.43
C LEU A 307 -11.89 -20.49 -37.78
N LYS A 308 -11.13 -21.09 -36.85
CA LYS A 308 -9.72 -21.48 -37.01
C LYS A 308 -8.75 -20.31 -37.20
N THR A 309 -9.16 -19.10 -36.84
CA THR A 309 -8.27 -17.94 -36.69
C THR A 309 -7.71 -17.89 -35.28
N THR A 310 -6.53 -17.31 -35.12
CA THR A 310 -5.87 -17.19 -33.80
C THR A 310 -6.07 -15.81 -33.20
N GLU A 311 -6.15 -15.73 -31.88
CA GLU A 311 -6.32 -14.49 -31.13
C GLU A 311 -5.21 -13.49 -31.46
N LYS A 312 -3.96 -13.93 -31.50
CA LYS A 312 -2.81 -13.07 -31.81
C LYS A 312 -2.93 -12.32 -33.15
N GLN A 313 -3.62 -12.90 -34.14
CA GLN A 313 -3.84 -12.29 -35.45
C GLN A 313 -4.87 -11.17 -35.36
N PHE A 314 -5.96 -11.40 -34.63
CA PHE A 314 -6.96 -10.38 -34.37
C PHE A 314 -6.37 -9.22 -33.56
N ASN A 315 -5.71 -9.53 -32.44
CA ASN A 315 -5.12 -8.53 -31.53
C ASN A 315 -4.14 -7.63 -32.28
N LEU A 316 -3.27 -8.21 -33.13
CA LEU A 316 -2.32 -7.46 -33.94
C LEU A 316 -3.02 -6.56 -34.96
N SER A 317 -4.02 -7.09 -35.67
CA SER A 317 -4.76 -6.34 -36.70
C SER A 317 -5.43 -5.09 -36.11
N VAL A 318 -6.11 -5.25 -34.97
CA VAL A 318 -6.76 -4.12 -34.29
C VAL A 318 -5.73 -3.14 -33.74
N ALA A 319 -4.65 -3.61 -33.12
CA ALA A 319 -3.59 -2.75 -32.59
C ALA A 319 -2.95 -1.87 -33.70
N LEU A 320 -2.64 -2.46 -34.86
CA LEU A 320 -2.09 -1.73 -36.02
C LEU A 320 -3.07 -0.66 -36.53
N LYS A 321 -4.37 -0.95 -36.54
CA LYS A 321 -5.41 0.01 -36.94
C LYS A 321 -5.53 1.16 -35.95
N ILE A 322 -5.49 0.89 -34.64
CA ILE A 322 -5.49 1.91 -33.59
C ILE A 322 -4.25 2.80 -33.76
N LYS A 323 -3.05 2.21 -33.90
CA LYS A 323 -1.81 2.95 -34.14
C LYS A 323 -1.91 3.89 -35.34
N ALA A 324 -2.42 3.40 -36.47
CA ALA A 324 -2.58 4.18 -37.69
C ALA A 324 -3.57 5.35 -37.56
N LEU A 325 -4.52 5.27 -36.62
CA LEU A 325 -5.44 6.36 -36.30
C LEU A 325 -4.82 7.35 -35.31
N LEU A 326 -4.15 6.86 -34.25
CA LEU A 326 -3.44 7.70 -33.29
C LEU A 326 -2.38 8.58 -33.97
N ASP A 327 -1.62 8.04 -34.93
CA ASP A 327 -0.57 8.77 -35.65
C ASP A 327 -1.09 9.93 -36.52
N LYS A 328 -2.41 10.02 -36.74
CA LYS A 328 -3.05 11.14 -37.45
C LYS A 328 -3.44 12.29 -36.50
N GLU A 329 -3.47 12.04 -35.20
CA GLU A 329 -3.85 13.02 -34.20
C GLU A 329 -2.64 13.86 -33.80
N LYS A 330 -2.82 15.19 -33.66
CA LYS A 330 -1.70 16.10 -33.38
C LYS A 330 -1.17 16.03 -31.95
N LYS A 331 -1.97 15.48 -31.03
CA LYS A 331 -1.70 15.45 -29.58
C LYS A 331 -1.56 14.04 -29.03
N LEU A 332 -1.64 13.03 -29.88
CA LEU A 332 -1.54 11.64 -29.46
C LEU A 332 -0.46 10.97 -30.29
N LYS A 333 0.27 10.06 -29.68
CA LYS A 333 1.25 9.25 -30.37
C LYS A 333 1.16 7.82 -29.86
N GLY A 334 0.88 6.90 -30.79
CA GLY A 334 0.76 5.49 -30.47
C GLY A 334 2.11 4.80 -30.45
N HIS A 335 2.30 3.86 -29.52
CA HIS A 335 3.44 2.95 -29.44
C HIS A 335 2.93 1.51 -29.37
N LEU A 336 3.47 0.64 -30.21
CA LEU A 336 3.08 -0.77 -30.21
C LEU A 336 4.08 -1.57 -29.38
N THR A 337 3.61 -2.46 -28.50
CA THR A 337 4.50 -3.45 -27.88
C THR A 337 5.10 -4.36 -28.94
N ARG A 338 4.27 -4.79 -29.91
CA ARG A 338 4.70 -5.50 -31.14
C ARG A 338 3.96 -4.98 -32.38
N SER A 339 4.67 -4.89 -33.50
CA SER A 339 4.12 -4.51 -34.82
C SER A 339 4.01 -5.69 -35.80
N ASP A 340 4.46 -6.88 -35.39
CA ASP A 340 4.45 -8.11 -36.16
C ASP A 340 4.12 -9.32 -35.27
N ASP A 341 4.28 -10.53 -35.79
CA ASP A 341 4.02 -11.79 -35.09
C ASP A 341 5.17 -12.20 -34.13
N THR A 342 5.63 -11.26 -33.31
CA THR A 342 6.67 -11.48 -32.30
C THR A 342 6.04 -11.78 -30.93
N PHE A 343 6.60 -12.76 -30.21
CA PHE A 343 6.24 -13.02 -28.82
C PHE A 343 6.96 -12.06 -27.87
N ILE A 344 6.24 -11.45 -26.94
CA ILE A 344 6.78 -10.59 -25.87
C ILE A 344 6.29 -11.08 -24.52
N GLU A 345 7.22 -11.23 -23.57
CA GLU A 345 6.92 -11.62 -22.19
C GLU A 345 6.05 -10.57 -21.50
N LEU A 346 5.14 -11.01 -20.62
CA LEU A 346 4.17 -10.10 -19.97
C LEU A 346 4.84 -8.94 -19.21
N ALA A 347 5.94 -9.21 -18.51
CA ALA A 347 6.68 -8.20 -17.77
C ALA A 347 7.33 -7.16 -18.71
N ASP A 348 7.78 -7.58 -19.88
CA ASP A 348 8.47 -6.68 -20.81
C ASP A 348 7.49 -5.71 -21.51
N ARG A 349 6.22 -6.11 -21.67
CA ARG A 349 5.14 -5.23 -22.13
C ARG A 349 4.91 -4.06 -21.16
N ALA A 350 4.84 -4.35 -19.86
CA ALA A 350 4.69 -3.33 -18.82
C ALA A 350 5.96 -2.46 -18.70
N LYS A 351 7.15 -3.07 -18.70
CA LYS A 351 8.42 -2.33 -18.69
C LYS A 351 8.55 -1.37 -19.87
N PHE A 352 8.12 -1.78 -21.06
CA PHE A 352 8.13 -0.92 -22.24
C PHE A 352 7.29 0.34 -22.02
N ALA A 353 6.06 0.18 -21.51
CA ALA A 353 5.18 1.32 -21.23
C ALA A 353 5.72 2.24 -20.12
N ASN A 354 6.27 1.65 -19.06
CA ASN A 354 6.85 2.40 -17.95
C ASN A 354 8.11 3.17 -18.36
N ALA A 355 8.98 2.55 -19.18
CA ALA A 355 10.19 3.19 -19.68
C ALA A 355 9.89 4.37 -20.61
N LEU A 356 8.80 4.28 -21.40
CA LEU A 356 8.29 5.38 -22.21
C LEU A 356 7.62 6.49 -21.38
N LYS A 357 7.32 6.23 -20.10
CA LYS A 357 6.43 7.07 -19.28
C LYS A 357 5.10 7.33 -20.00
N ALA A 358 4.52 6.28 -20.56
CA ALA A 358 3.27 6.39 -21.29
C ALA A 358 2.16 6.99 -20.43
N ASP A 359 1.26 7.74 -21.04
CA ASP A 359 0.10 8.36 -20.39
C ASP A 359 -1.05 7.36 -20.25
N LEU A 360 -1.20 6.44 -21.21
CA LEU A 360 -2.20 5.37 -21.18
C LEU A 360 -1.63 4.06 -21.72
N PHE A 361 -2.10 2.95 -21.16
CA PHE A 361 -1.81 1.60 -21.64
C PHE A 361 -3.10 0.85 -21.99
N ILE A 362 -3.17 0.26 -23.17
CA ILE A 362 -4.33 -0.49 -23.65
C ILE A 362 -3.86 -1.82 -24.22
N SER A 363 -4.20 -2.93 -23.57
CA SER A 363 -3.96 -4.28 -24.08
C SER A 363 -5.18 -4.81 -24.82
N ILE A 364 -4.97 -5.35 -26.02
CA ILE A 364 -6.03 -5.88 -26.89
C ILE A 364 -6.00 -7.41 -26.85
N HIS A 365 -7.13 -8.00 -26.49
CA HIS A 365 -7.36 -9.43 -26.38
C HIS A 365 -8.70 -9.87 -26.98
N SER A 366 -8.90 -11.18 -27.12
CA SER A 366 -10.21 -11.77 -27.39
C SER A 366 -10.38 -13.08 -26.64
N ASN A 367 -11.36 -13.07 -25.74
CA ASN A 367 -11.61 -14.07 -24.74
C ASN A 367 -11.95 -15.45 -25.35
N ALA A 368 -11.83 -16.49 -24.55
CA ALA A 368 -12.26 -17.84 -24.88
C ALA A 368 -12.66 -18.60 -23.60
N ILE A 369 -13.76 -19.32 -23.70
CA ILE A 369 -14.22 -20.23 -22.65
C ILE A 369 -14.90 -21.45 -23.27
N ASP A 370 -14.83 -22.60 -22.61
CA ASP A 370 -15.37 -23.88 -23.10
C ASP A 370 -16.88 -23.84 -23.41
N LYS A 371 -17.60 -22.90 -22.80
CA LYS A 371 -19.02 -22.67 -23.06
C LYS A 371 -19.24 -21.76 -24.27
N THR A 372 -19.45 -22.36 -25.44
CA THR A 372 -19.66 -21.65 -26.73
C THR A 372 -20.86 -20.70 -26.77
N SER A 373 -21.79 -20.79 -25.82
CA SER A 373 -22.92 -19.86 -25.70
C SER A 373 -22.56 -18.50 -25.08
N VAL A 374 -21.37 -18.37 -24.47
CA VAL A 374 -20.93 -17.12 -23.84
C VAL A 374 -20.47 -16.16 -24.93
N SER A 375 -21.01 -14.94 -24.92
CA SER A 375 -20.69 -13.88 -25.88
C SER A 375 -20.71 -12.52 -25.23
N GLY A 376 -20.01 -11.56 -25.84
CA GLY A 376 -19.96 -10.17 -25.44
C GLY A 376 -18.55 -9.64 -25.23
N THR A 377 -18.44 -8.33 -25.03
CA THR A 377 -17.17 -7.64 -24.77
C THR A 377 -17.05 -7.27 -23.30
N GLU A 378 -15.83 -7.30 -22.78
CA GLU A 378 -15.49 -6.97 -21.39
C GLU A 378 -14.26 -6.04 -21.39
N THR A 379 -14.16 -5.19 -20.38
CA THR A 379 -12.97 -4.35 -20.18
C THR A 379 -12.44 -4.56 -18.78
N TYR A 380 -11.15 -4.84 -18.67
CA TYR A 380 -10.49 -5.09 -17.40
C TYR A 380 -9.59 -3.94 -16.98
N TYR A 381 -9.55 -3.66 -15.69
CA TYR A 381 -8.60 -2.77 -15.03
C TYR A 381 -8.04 -3.45 -13.77
N SER A 382 -6.91 -2.95 -13.23
CA SER A 382 -6.33 -3.50 -12.00
C SER A 382 -6.33 -2.51 -10.84
N ARG A 383 -5.99 -1.24 -11.11
CA ARG A 383 -5.82 -0.18 -10.11
C ARG A 383 -6.96 0.84 -10.15
N ALA A 384 -7.29 1.47 -9.02
CA ALA A 384 -8.39 2.43 -8.86
C ALA A 384 -8.37 3.56 -9.90
N ASP A 385 -7.17 4.11 -10.11
CA ASP A 385 -6.88 5.21 -11.04
C ASP A 385 -7.26 4.88 -12.49
N SER A 386 -7.31 3.58 -12.84
CA SER A 386 -7.62 3.08 -14.17
C SER A 386 -9.11 2.88 -14.39
N LYS A 387 -9.93 2.86 -13.33
CA LYS A 387 -11.37 2.60 -13.45
C LYS A 387 -12.10 3.65 -14.29
N PRO A 388 -11.89 4.97 -14.14
CA PRO A 388 -12.57 5.95 -14.99
C PRO A 388 -12.21 5.79 -16.48
N PHE A 389 -10.96 5.41 -16.77
CA PHE A 389 -10.52 5.12 -18.12
C PHE A 389 -11.21 3.86 -18.68
N ALA A 390 -11.29 2.80 -17.86
CA ALA A 390 -11.99 1.56 -18.20
C ALA A 390 -13.47 1.79 -18.52
N ASP A 391 -14.18 2.57 -17.70
CA ASP A 391 -15.59 2.89 -17.90
C ASP A 391 -15.83 3.62 -19.25
N ILE A 392 -14.99 4.60 -19.58
CA ILE A 392 -15.09 5.34 -20.85
C ILE A 392 -14.76 4.43 -22.03
N ILE A 393 -13.64 3.70 -21.99
CA ILE A 393 -13.25 2.83 -23.09
C ILE A 393 -14.26 1.70 -23.31
N HIS A 394 -14.85 1.17 -22.25
CA HIS A 394 -15.86 0.12 -22.37
C HIS A 394 -17.11 0.59 -23.11
N LYS A 395 -17.62 1.80 -22.80
CA LYS A 395 -18.72 2.42 -23.55
C LYS A 395 -18.41 2.49 -25.06
N HIS A 396 -17.18 2.84 -25.41
CA HIS A 396 -16.73 2.83 -26.81
C HIS A 396 -16.59 1.43 -27.40
N MET A 397 -16.12 0.45 -26.62
CA MET A 397 -16.05 -0.95 -27.04
C MET A 397 -17.43 -1.54 -27.34
N LEU A 398 -18.48 -1.18 -26.60
CA LEU A 398 -19.86 -1.60 -26.90
C LEU A 398 -20.30 -1.12 -28.30
N VAL A 399 -19.99 0.12 -28.65
CA VAL A 399 -20.27 0.68 -29.99
C VAL A 399 -19.38 0.01 -31.05
N GLY A 400 -18.09 -0.16 -30.75
CA GLY A 400 -17.08 -0.71 -31.64
C GLY A 400 -17.35 -2.16 -32.03
N THR A 401 -17.69 -2.98 -31.05
CA THR A 401 -17.97 -4.41 -31.24
C THR A 401 -19.40 -4.64 -31.70
N GLY A 402 -20.38 -3.89 -31.18
CA GLY A 402 -21.80 -4.17 -31.34
C GLY A 402 -22.22 -5.49 -30.67
N LEU A 403 -21.40 -5.99 -29.73
CA LEU A 403 -21.64 -7.25 -29.02
C LEU A 403 -22.32 -6.99 -27.67
N LYS A 404 -22.70 -8.08 -27.01
CA LYS A 404 -23.34 -8.02 -25.69
C LYS A 404 -22.41 -7.34 -24.66
N ASP A 405 -23.00 -6.51 -23.82
CA ASP A 405 -22.33 -5.93 -22.65
C ASP A 405 -22.08 -6.99 -21.57
N ARG A 406 -20.83 -7.13 -21.15
CA ARG A 406 -20.41 -7.96 -20.01
C ARG A 406 -19.64 -7.18 -18.94
N SER A 407 -19.74 -5.85 -19.05
CA SER A 407 -19.32 -4.84 -18.10
C SER A 407 -17.80 -4.69 -17.95
N VAL A 408 -17.45 -3.62 -17.24
CA VAL A 408 -16.10 -3.38 -16.75
C VAL A 408 -15.84 -4.26 -15.53
N ARG A 409 -14.67 -4.89 -15.45
CA ARG A 409 -14.28 -5.80 -14.38
C ARG A 409 -12.91 -5.44 -13.85
N GLN A 410 -12.69 -5.67 -12.57
CA GLN A 410 -11.36 -5.58 -12.01
C GLN A 410 -10.69 -6.95 -12.08
N ALA A 411 -9.42 -7.01 -12.51
CA ALA A 411 -8.65 -8.23 -12.55
C ALA A 411 -7.16 -7.96 -12.34
N ASN A 412 -6.45 -8.95 -11.80
CA ASN A 412 -5.05 -8.83 -11.44
C ASN A 412 -4.09 -9.26 -12.58
N TYR A 413 -4.40 -8.86 -13.83
CA TYR A 413 -3.54 -9.19 -14.97
C TYR A 413 -2.19 -8.50 -14.84
N LYS A 414 -1.11 -9.26 -15.04
CA LYS A 414 0.27 -8.79 -14.85
C LYS A 414 0.58 -7.50 -15.61
N VAL A 415 0.14 -7.41 -16.87
CA VAL A 415 0.33 -6.22 -17.73
C VAL A 415 -0.42 -4.98 -17.22
N LEU A 416 -1.48 -5.14 -16.44
CA LEU A 416 -2.23 -4.03 -15.83
C LEU A 416 -1.68 -3.66 -14.46
N ARG A 417 -1.31 -4.65 -13.65
CA ARG A 417 -0.76 -4.42 -12.31
C ARG A 417 0.62 -3.75 -12.36
N GLU A 418 1.47 -4.15 -13.31
CA GLU A 418 2.88 -3.72 -13.36
C GLU A 418 3.12 -2.45 -14.18
N THR A 419 2.09 -1.89 -14.82
CA THR A 419 2.17 -0.57 -15.45
C THR A 419 2.00 0.55 -14.41
N THR A 420 2.52 1.74 -14.68
CA THR A 420 2.49 2.89 -13.76
C THR A 420 1.57 4.03 -14.20
N MET A 421 0.79 3.81 -15.27
CA MET A 421 -0.19 4.75 -15.83
C MET A 421 -1.56 4.07 -15.97
N PRO A 422 -2.68 4.80 -16.12
CA PRO A 422 -3.98 4.18 -16.32
C PRO A 422 -3.96 3.13 -17.43
N ALA A 423 -4.39 1.91 -17.07
CA ALA A 423 -4.20 0.73 -17.90
C ALA A 423 -5.48 -0.10 -18.01
N VAL A 424 -5.82 -0.53 -19.22
CA VAL A 424 -6.97 -1.39 -19.50
C VAL A 424 -6.59 -2.59 -20.37
N LEU A 425 -7.28 -3.70 -20.19
CA LEU A 425 -7.24 -4.86 -21.09
C LEU A 425 -8.64 -5.05 -21.69
N LEU A 426 -8.71 -5.09 -23.02
CA LEU A 426 -9.95 -5.16 -23.77
C LEU A 426 -10.17 -6.59 -24.23
N GLU A 427 -11.25 -7.21 -23.76
CA GLU A 427 -11.75 -8.44 -24.34
C GLU A 427 -12.80 -8.10 -25.39
N ALA A 428 -12.39 -8.10 -26.66
CA ALA A 428 -13.25 -7.62 -27.75
C ALA A 428 -14.46 -8.53 -28.04
N GLY A 429 -14.43 -9.79 -27.60
CA GLY A 429 -15.46 -10.80 -27.82
C GLY A 429 -14.94 -12.20 -27.52
N TYR A 430 -15.82 -13.21 -27.53
CA TYR A 430 -15.45 -14.61 -27.25
C TYR A 430 -15.17 -15.40 -28.54
N LEU A 431 -13.92 -15.81 -28.78
CA LEU A 431 -13.50 -16.58 -29.95
C LEU A 431 -14.15 -17.98 -30.03
N THR A 432 -14.60 -18.51 -28.89
CA THR A 432 -15.37 -19.77 -28.82
C THR A 432 -16.84 -19.61 -29.21
N ASN A 433 -17.34 -18.37 -29.32
CA ASN A 433 -18.69 -18.07 -29.77
C ASN A 433 -18.73 -17.75 -31.27
N ALA A 434 -19.61 -18.41 -32.01
CA ALA A 434 -19.66 -18.27 -33.47
C ALA A 434 -20.12 -16.89 -33.96
N THR A 435 -20.91 -16.15 -33.16
CA THR A 435 -21.36 -14.80 -33.52
C THR A 435 -20.23 -13.80 -33.28
N ASP A 436 -19.62 -13.84 -32.10
CA ASP A 436 -18.49 -12.98 -31.75
C ASP A 436 -17.31 -13.24 -32.69
N ALA A 437 -16.92 -14.50 -32.91
CA ALA A 437 -15.83 -14.84 -33.83
C ALA A 437 -16.05 -14.28 -35.24
N LYS A 438 -17.29 -14.32 -35.77
CA LYS A 438 -17.63 -13.70 -37.07
C LYS A 438 -17.50 -12.18 -37.04
N ALA A 439 -17.89 -11.53 -35.95
CA ALA A 439 -17.72 -10.10 -35.78
C ALA A 439 -16.22 -9.74 -35.72
N LEU A 440 -15.43 -10.47 -34.93
CA LEU A 440 -14.01 -10.19 -34.72
C LEU A 440 -13.17 -10.38 -35.99
N VAL A 441 -13.50 -11.34 -36.87
CA VAL A 441 -12.79 -11.47 -38.16
C VAL A 441 -13.23 -10.44 -39.21
N SER A 442 -14.32 -9.71 -38.99
CA SER A 442 -14.80 -8.70 -39.94
C SER A 442 -13.92 -7.46 -39.93
N GLU A 443 -13.38 -7.11 -41.10
CA GLU A 443 -12.54 -5.92 -41.26
C GLU A 443 -13.29 -4.63 -40.86
N ALA A 444 -14.57 -4.54 -41.21
CA ALA A 444 -15.41 -3.40 -40.87
C ALA A 444 -15.58 -3.25 -39.35
N VAL A 445 -15.76 -4.37 -38.63
CA VAL A 445 -15.87 -4.35 -37.16
C VAL A 445 -14.54 -3.99 -36.53
N GLN A 446 -13.42 -4.56 -36.99
CA GLN A 446 -12.09 -4.19 -36.50
C GLN A 446 -11.77 -2.71 -36.71
N ASN A 447 -12.13 -2.14 -37.87
CA ASN A 447 -11.96 -0.71 -38.14
C ASN A 447 -12.83 0.15 -37.21
N ARG A 448 -14.05 -0.28 -36.92
CA ARG A 448 -14.95 0.39 -35.97
C ARG A 448 -14.41 0.31 -34.54
N ILE A 449 -13.94 -0.86 -34.08
CA ILE A 449 -13.27 -1.01 -32.78
C ILE A 449 -12.10 -0.04 -32.69
N ALA A 450 -11.21 0.01 -33.70
CA ALA A 450 -10.07 0.91 -33.68
C ALA A 450 -10.47 2.39 -33.60
N SER A 451 -11.50 2.80 -34.37
CA SER A 451 -12.03 4.17 -34.33
C SER A 451 -12.63 4.53 -32.98
N GLU A 452 -13.39 3.62 -32.38
CA GLU A 452 -14.03 3.84 -31.08
C GLU A 452 -13.02 3.85 -29.93
N VAL A 453 -11.99 3.01 -29.97
CA VAL A 453 -10.89 3.07 -28.98
C VAL A 453 -10.19 4.43 -29.03
N VAL A 454 -9.89 4.96 -30.23
CA VAL A 454 -9.30 6.30 -30.37
C VAL A 454 -10.26 7.39 -29.88
N ALA A 455 -11.56 7.27 -30.17
CA ALA A 455 -12.56 8.21 -29.65
C ALA A 455 -12.63 8.19 -28.11
N GLY A 456 -12.58 7.00 -27.49
CA GLY A 456 -12.57 6.87 -26.04
C GLY A 456 -11.30 7.39 -25.38
N ILE A 457 -10.14 7.21 -26.01
CA ILE A 457 -8.88 7.86 -25.57
C ILE A 457 -9.05 9.38 -25.58
N LYS A 458 -9.60 9.95 -26.65
CA LYS A 458 -9.85 11.38 -26.77
C LYS A 458 -10.87 11.88 -25.73
N GLU A 459 -11.95 11.11 -25.48
CA GLU A 459 -12.95 11.43 -24.44
C GLU A 459 -12.29 11.47 -23.05
N TYR A 460 -11.49 10.44 -22.70
CA TYR A 460 -10.79 10.38 -21.42
C TYR A 460 -9.80 11.53 -21.23
N LEU A 461 -8.97 11.80 -22.23
CA LEU A 461 -7.96 12.87 -22.20
C LEU A 461 -8.53 14.27 -22.49
N LYS A 462 -9.84 14.38 -22.72
CA LYS A 462 -10.55 15.64 -23.06
C LYS A 462 -9.96 16.35 -24.28
N ILE A 463 -9.55 15.58 -25.29
CA ILE A 463 -9.02 16.08 -26.57
C ILE A 463 -10.16 16.19 -27.58
N LYS A 464 -10.32 17.37 -28.18
CA LYS A 464 -11.35 17.63 -29.19
C LYS A 464 -11.03 17.02 -30.56
#